data_AF-A0A7J7J756-F1
#
_entry.id   AF-A0A7J7J756-F1
#
_cell.length_a   1.000
_cell.length_b   1.000
_cell.length_c   1.000
_cell.angle_alpha   90.00
_cell.angle_beta   90.00
_cell.angle_gamma   90.00
#
_symmetry.space_group_name_H-M   'P 1'
#
loop_
_entity.id
_entity.type
_entity.pdbx_description
1 polymer ?
#
loop_
_entity_poly.entity_id
_entity_poly.type
_entity_poly.pdbx_seq_one_letter_code
_entity_poly.pdbx_strand_id
1 'polypeptide(L)'
;MLDYMYTMNNNQLKQELQVWNITEQDWEFIKSLIICEPCERATGRGENKLFLYDIVANKESGNDVDKWDYLLRDSHYLGLKHSFDYERILHYSKVIQDDNGRPHICVRDKMVDTIYQLYYTRYNLHKHGTLSFVSHTHQDLYLTNRCLNNGHS
;
A
#
# COMPACT_ATOMS: atom_id res chain seq x y z
N MET A 1 7.15 -19.26 0.23
CA MET A 1 5.83 -19.70 0.77
C MET A 1 4.76 -19.67 -0.31
N LEU A 2 4.55 -18.55 -0.99
CA LEU A 2 3.54 -18.43 -2.06
C LEU A 2 3.78 -19.43 -3.22
N ASP A 3 5.01 -19.55 -3.74
CA ASP A 3 5.32 -20.55 -4.78
C ASP A 3 5.11 -21.99 -4.32
N TYR A 4 5.33 -22.25 -3.03
CA TYR A 4 5.08 -23.56 -2.43
C TYR A 4 3.57 -23.87 -2.40
N MET A 5 2.73 -22.89 -2.06
CA MET A 5 1.26 -23.03 -2.12
C MET A 5 0.76 -23.28 -3.55
N TYR A 6 1.40 -22.66 -4.56
CA TYR A 6 1.09 -22.86 -5.96
C TYR A 6 1.41 -24.27 -6.46
N THR A 7 2.48 -24.88 -5.93
CA THR A 7 3.04 -26.14 -6.44
C THR A 7 2.62 -27.40 -5.67
N MET A 8 2.32 -27.32 -4.38
CA MET A 8 2.09 -28.52 -3.54
C MET A 8 0.65 -29.06 -3.48
N ASN A 9 -0.37 -28.26 -3.84
CA ASN A 9 -1.78 -28.66 -3.68
C ASN A 9 -2.36 -29.46 -4.87
N ASN A 10 -1.65 -30.46 -5.41
CA ASN A 10 -2.09 -31.22 -6.60
C ASN A 10 -2.52 -30.32 -7.79
N ASN A 11 -1.92 -29.13 -7.92
CA ASN A 11 -2.34 -28.08 -8.85
C ASN A 11 -3.79 -27.55 -8.67
N GLN A 12 -4.47 -27.80 -7.54
CA GLN A 12 -5.83 -27.30 -7.31
C GLN A 12 -5.90 -25.77 -7.41
N LEU A 13 -4.99 -25.05 -6.75
CA LEU A 13 -4.92 -23.60 -6.87
C LEU A 13 -4.68 -23.18 -8.32
N LYS A 14 -3.78 -23.85 -9.04
CA LYS A 14 -3.52 -23.59 -10.45
C LYS A 14 -4.76 -23.82 -11.33
N GLN A 15 -5.54 -24.86 -11.06
CA GLN A 15 -6.81 -25.15 -11.75
C GLN A 15 -7.86 -24.08 -11.45
N GLU A 16 -7.99 -23.66 -10.19
CA GLU A 16 -8.91 -22.58 -9.80
C GLU A 16 -8.52 -21.25 -10.46
N LEU A 17 -7.24 -20.90 -10.47
CA LEU A 17 -6.74 -19.71 -11.15
C LEU A 17 -7.07 -19.73 -12.66
N GLN A 18 -6.99 -20.89 -13.31
CA GLN A 18 -7.41 -21.05 -14.70
C GLN A 18 -8.92 -20.82 -14.90
N VAL A 19 -9.77 -21.31 -13.98
CA VAL A 19 -11.23 -21.06 -14.01
C VAL A 19 -11.53 -19.56 -13.95
N TRP A 20 -10.76 -18.81 -13.16
CA TRP A 20 -10.88 -17.34 -13.04
C TRP A 20 -10.11 -16.56 -14.10
N ASN A 21 -9.52 -17.24 -15.09
CA ASN A 21 -8.71 -16.64 -16.16
C ASN A 21 -7.51 -15.82 -15.64
N ILE A 22 -6.91 -16.26 -14.53
CA ILE A 22 -5.69 -15.69 -13.95
C ILE A 22 -4.49 -16.36 -14.63
N THR A 23 -3.70 -15.54 -15.32
CA THR A 23 -2.58 -15.98 -16.14
C THR A 23 -1.27 -16.05 -15.35
N GLU A 24 -0.23 -16.67 -15.94
CA GLU A 24 1.12 -16.65 -15.36
C GLU A 24 1.65 -15.20 -15.21
N GLN A 25 1.23 -14.26 -16.07
CA GLN A 25 1.57 -12.85 -15.93
C GLN A 25 0.93 -12.22 -14.67
N ASP A 26 -0.28 -12.64 -14.33
CA ASP A 26 -0.96 -12.21 -13.10
C ASP A 26 -0.30 -12.81 -11.86
N TRP A 27 0.22 -14.03 -11.98
CA TRP A 27 1.01 -14.66 -10.93
C TRP A 27 2.30 -13.90 -10.65
N GLU A 28 3.06 -13.52 -11.69
CA GLU A 28 4.23 -12.65 -11.54
C GLU A 28 3.86 -11.30 -10.91
N PHE A 29 2.74 -10.71 -11.35
CA PHE A 29 2.22 -9.48 -10.75
C PHE A 29 1.95 -9.64 -9.23
N ILE A 30 1.26 -10.70 -8.82
CA ILE A 30 0.97 -10.97 -7.40
C ILE A 30 2.27 -11.13 -6.59
N LYS A 31 3.26 -11.86 -7.12
CA LYS A 31 4.57 -11.99 -6.48
C LYS A 31 5.26 -10.64 -6.33
N SER A 32 5.27 -9.84 -7.39
CA SER A 32 5.90 -8.53 -7.41
C SER A 32 5.23 -7.55 -6.41
N LEU A 33 3.90 -7.61 -6.25
CA LEU A 33 3.16 -6.87 -5.22
C LEU A 33 3.62 -7.21 -3.79
N ILE A 34 3.85 -8.50 -3.51
CA ILE A 34 4.18 -8.99 -2.15
C ILE A 34 5.66 -8.77 -1.81
N ILE A 35 6.56 -9.06 -2.77
CA ILE A 35 8.00 -8.81 -2.60
C ILE A 35 8.30 -7.30 -2.51
N CYS A 36 7.37 -6.50 -3.05
CA CYS A 36 7.49 -5.04 -3.12
C CYS A 36 8.75 -4.68 -3.91
N GLU A 37 8.86 -5.17 -5.14
CA GLU A 37 10.00 -4.84 -5.99
C GLU A 37 10.05 -3.32 -6.24
N PRO A 38 11.25 -2.71 -6.32
CA PRO A 38 11.37 -1.34 -6.77
C PRO A 38 10.63 -1.16 -8.09
N CYS A 39 10.01 0.00 -8.29
CA CYS A 39 9.11 0.23 -9.43
C CYS A 39 9.79 0.01 -10.79
N GLU A 40 11.11 0.21 -10.86
CA GLU A 40 11.99 -0.09 -12.01
C GLU A 40 12.09 -1.59 -12.34
N ARG A 41 11.80 -2.45 -11.37
CA ARG A 41 11.83 -3.90 -11.45
C ARG A 41 10.43 -4.52 -11.35
N ALA A 42 9.38 -3.70 -11.23
CA ALA A 42 8.02 -4.17 -11.13
C ALA A 42 7.65 -4.98 -12.37
N THR A 43 7.18 -6.21 -12.18
CA THR A 43 6.84 -7.14 -13.26
C THR A 43 5.36 -7.50 -13.25
N GLY A 44 4.82 -7.86 -14.43
CA GLY A 44 3.45 -8.34 -14.58
C GLY A 44 2.43 -7.30 -15.03
N ARG A 45 2.72 -6.00 -14.92
CA ARG A 45 1.89 -4.89 -15.45
C ARG A 45 2.74 -3.83 -16.15
N GLY A 46 2.15 -3.16 -17.14
CA GLY A 46 2.82 -2.07 -17.86
C GLY A 46 2.93 -0.77 -17.04
N GLU A 47 3.75 0.16 -17.50
CA GLU A 47 4.06 1.43 -16.81
C GLU A 47 2.82 2.25 -16.45
N ASN A 48 1.79 2.22 -17.30
CA ASN A 48 0.52 2.91 -17.07
C ASN A 48 -0.30 2.35 -15.89
N LYS A 49 0.11 1.22 -15.31
CA LYS A 49 -0.53 0.56 -14.17
C LYS A 49 0.38 0.47 -12.94
N LEU A 50 1.49 1.21 -12.90
CA LEU A 50 2.42 1.19 -11.76
C LEU A 50 1.79 1.65 -10.44
N PHE A 51 0.73 2.47 -10.48
CA PHE A 51 -0.03 2.85 -9.28
C PHE A 51 -0.63 1.64 -8.53
N LEU A 52 -0.80 0.48 -9.18
CA LEU A 52 -1.30 -0.73 -8.51
C LEU A 52 -0.33 -1.25 -7.43
N TYR A 53 0.97 -0.94 -7.56
CA TYR A 53 2.00 -1.35 -6.60
C TYR A 53 1.95 -0.49 -5.33
N ASP A 54 1.28 0.67 -5.36
CA ASP A 54 1.07 1.52 -4.19
C ASP A 54 0.00 0.96 -3.23
N ILE A 55 -0.74 -0.09 -3.62
CA ILE A 55 -1.90 -0.58 -2.86
C ILE A 55 -1.47 -1.51 -1.72
N VAL A 56 -0.72 -2.57 -2.03
CA VAL A 56 -0.45 -3.68 -1.11
C VAL A 56 0.76 -3.40 -0.23
N ALA A 57 1.84 -2.92 -0.82
CA ALA A 57 3.09 -2.64 -0.13
C ALA A 57 3.75 -1.42 -0.76
N ASN A 58 3.49 -0.24 -0.19
CA ASN A 58 3.96 1.02 -0.76
C ASN A 58 5.29 1.41 -0.10
N LYS A 59 6.40 1.15 -0.79
CA LYS A 59 7.74 1.53 -0.29
C LYS A 59 8.03 3.03 -0.31
N GLU A 60 7.30 3.78 -1.13
CA GLU A 60 7.59 5.20 -1.35
C GLU A 60 7.00 6.06 -0.24
N SER A 61 5.71 5.91 0.05
CA SER A 61 5.05 6.66 1.12
C SER A 61 4.84 5.84 2.39
N GLY A 62 4.94 4.51 2.32
CA GLY A 62 4.46 3.66 3.39
C GLY A 62 2.95 3.78 3.62
N ASN A 63 2.16 4.35 2.71
CA ASN A 63 0.70 4.35 2.83
C ASN A 63 0.11 3.22 1.97
N ASP A 64 -0.26 2.12 2.62
CA ASP A 64 -0.76 0.89 1.98
C ASP A 64 -1.86 0.24 2.84
N VAL A 65 -2.61 -0.69 2.25
CA VAL A 65 -3.75 -1.32 2.92
C VAL A 65 -3.33 -2.27 4.04
N ASP A 66 -2.12 -2.84 3.98
CA ASP A 66 -1.52 -3.64 5.06
C ASP A 66 -1.45 -2.82 6.35
N LYS A 67 -1.02 -1.56 6.23
CA LYS A 67 -0.99 -0.60 7.33
C LYS A 67 -2.35 -0.30 7.92
N TRP A 68 -3.32 -0.06 7.06
CA TRP A 68 -4.65 0.30 7.52
C TRP A 68 -5.24 -0.87 8.32
N ASP A 69 -5.10 -2.09 7.82
CA ASP A 69 -5.58 -3.29 8.53
C ASP A 69 -4.92 -3.45 9.90
N TYR A 70 -3.59 -3.48 9.98
CA TYR A 70 -2.94 -3.73 11.28
C TYR A 70 -3.16 -2.57 12.25
N LEU A 71 -3.21 -1.32 11.79
CA LEU A 71 -3.46 -0.19 12.68
C LEU A 71 -4.86 -0.25 13.30
N LEU A 72 -5.89 -0.62 12.52
CA LEU A 72 -7.26 -0.77 13.02
C LEU A 72 -7.35 -1.99 13.95
N ARG A 73 -6.83 -3.13 13.50
CA ARG A 73 -6.84 -4.41 14.22
C ARG A 73 -6.13 -4.29 15.56
N ASP A 74 -4.89 -3.82 15.57
CA ASP A 74 -4.07 -3.77 16.77
C ASP A 74 -4.59 -2.71 17.74
N SER A 75 -5.05 -1.56 17.23
CA SER A 75 -5.68 -0.54 18.08
C SER A 75 -6.92 -1.08 18.78
N HIS A 76 -7.74 -1.88 18.09
CA HIS A 76 -8.91 -2.53 18.67
C HIS A 76 -8.52 -3.47 19.82
N TYR A 77 -7.56 -4.37 19.59
CA TYR A 77 -7.16 -5.37 20.60
C TYR A 77 -6.38 -4.77 21.77
N LEU A 78 -5.66 -3.67 21.56
CA LEU A 78 -4.92 -2.96 22.61
C LEU A 78 -5.78 -1.93 23.36
N GLY A 79 -7.03 -1.73 22.96
CA GLY A 79 -7.91 -0.70 23.54
C GLY A 79 -7.43 0.73 23.27
N LEU A 80 -6.62 0.93 22.22
CA LEU A 80 -6.13 2.23 21.81
C LEU A 80 -7.15 2.90 20.89
N LYS A 81 -7.39 4.19 21.14
CA LYS A 81 -8.19 5.00 20.23
C LYS A 81 -7.39 5.31 18.98
N HIS A 82 -7.98 5.11 17.81
CA HIS A 82 -7.50 5.62 16.53
C HIS A 82 -8.55 6.59 15.96
N SER A 83 -8.10 7.51 15.11
CA SER A 83 -8.92 8.60 14.56
C SER A 83 -8.80 8.77 13.05
N PHE A 84 -8.02 7.91 12.37
CA PHE A 84 -7.92 7.95 10.92
C PHE A 84 -9.10 7.19 10.28
N ASP A 85 -9.62 7.75 9.20
CA ASP A 85 -10.76 7.23 8.44
C ASP A 85 -10.26 6.80 7.06
N TYR A 86 -10.04 5.49 6.90
CA TYR A 86 -9.53 4.91 5.66
C TYR A 86 -10.56 4.97 4.53
N GLU A 87 -11.87 4.93 4.83
CA GLU A 87 -12.93 5.03 3.82
C GLU A 87 -12.90 6.42 3.18
N ARG A 88 -12.68 7.45 4.00
CA ARG A 88 -12.50 8.82 3.53
C ARG A 88 -11.21 8.97 2.74
N ILE A 89 -10.11 8.34 3.14
CA ILE A 89 -8.88 8.31 2.33
C ILE A 89 -9.18 7.70 0.95
N LEU A 90 -9.79 6.51 0.91
CA LEU A 90 -10.13 5.81 -0.32
C LEU A 90 -11.03 6.64 -1.25
N HIS A 91 -12.05 7.31 -0.69
CA HIS A 91 -12.95 8.18 -1.45
C HIS A 91 -12.25 9.38 -2.10
N TYR A 92 -11.18 9.89 -1.47
CA TYR A 92 -10.43 11.05 -1.95
C TYR A 92 -9.10 10.69 -2.63
N SER A 93 -8.83 9.41 -2.87
CA SER A 93 -7.68 8.94 -3.62
C SER A 93 -7.92 9.01 -5.13
N LYS A 94 -6.89 9.41 -5.89
CA LYS A 94 -6.89 9.45 -7.36
C LYS A 94 -5.54 8.99 -7.90
N VAL A 95 -5.52 8.52 -9.14
CA VAL A 95 -4.26 8.25 -9.85
C VAL A 95 -3.80 9.55 -10.52
N ILE A 96 -2.59 10.00 -10.21
CA ILE A 96 -1.96 11.20 -10.76
C ILE A 96 -0.55 10.85 -11.23
N GLN A 97 -0.10 11.44 -12.35
CA GLN A 97 1.27 11.27 -12.84
C GLN A 97 2.22 12.23 -12.12
N ASP A 98 3.39 11.75 -11.73
CA ASP A 98 4.48 12.60 -11.23
C ASP A 98 5.21 13.34 -12.35
N ASP A 99 6.22 14.14 -11.99
CA ASP A 99 7.02 14.93 -12.95
C ASP A 99 7.77 14.06 -13.98
N ASN A 100 7.93 12.76 -13.70
CA ASN A 100 8.56 11.78 -14.59
C ASN A 100 7.51 10.99 -15.41
N GLY A 101 6.22 11.30 -15.27
CA GLY A 101 5.12 10.62 -15.95
C GLY A 101 4.66 9.31 -15.30
N ARG A 102 5.23 8.91 -14.14
CA ARG A 102 4.84 7.68 -13.45
C ARG A 102 3.51 7.89 -12.72
N PRO A 103 2.50 7.01 -12.90
CA PRO A 103 1.24 7.11 -12.18
C PRO A 103 1.38 6.63 -10.72
N HIS A 104 0.86 7.41 -9.79
CA HIS A 104 0.81 7.11 -8.34
C HIS A 104 -0.59 7.29 -7.78
N ILE A 105 -0.91 6.59 -6.69
CA ILE A 105 -2.11 6.88 -5.89
C ILE A 105 -1.84 8.09 -4.99
N CYS A 106 -2.56 9.18 -5.24
CA CYS A 106 -2.47 10.43 -4.50
C CYS A 106 -3.77 10.70 -3.75
N VAL A 107 -3.66 11.12 -2.49
CA VAL A 107 -4.81 11.53 -1.66
C VAL A 107 -4.99 13.04 -1.77
N ARG A 108 -6.23 13.52 -1.79
CA ARG A 108 -6.54 14.96 -1.85
C ARG A 108 -5.99 15.75 -0.65
N ASP A 109 -5.52 16.97 -0.90
CA ASP A 109 -4.97 17.94 0.07
C ASP A 109 -5.75 18.07 1.39
N LYS A 110 -7.07 18.19 1.33
CA LYS A 110 -7.94 18.30 2.50
C LYS A 110 -7.95 17.08 3.43
N MET A 111 -7.28 16.00 3.04
CA MET A 111 -7.12 14.78 3.82
C MET A 111 -5.82 14.76 4.62
N VAL A 112 -5.01 15.82 4.55
CA VAL A 112 -3.72 15.90 5.22
C VAL A 112 -3.82 15.55 6.71
N ASP A 113 -4.83 16.06 7.41
CA ASP A 113 -5.05 15.75 8.84
C ASP A 113 -5.30 14.27 9.09
N THR A 114 -6.10 13.62 8.23
CA THR A 114 -6.38 12.18 8.33
C THR A 114 -5.12 11.36 8.10
N ILE A 115 -4.27 11.75 7.14
CA ILE A 115 -2.98 11.12 6.90
C ILE A 115 -2.05 11.33 8.10
N TYR A 116 -2.00 12.53 8.68
CA TYR A 116 -1.26 12.77 9.93
C TYR A 116 -1.73 11.85 11.07
N GLN A 117 -3.05 11.68 11.24
CA GLN A 117 -3.61 10.78 12.25
C GLN A 117 -3.24 9.31 12.00
N LEU A 118 -3.14 8.86 10.75
CA LEU A 118 -2.67 7.52 10.40
C LEU A 118 -1.25 7.28 10.96
N TYR A 119 -0.30 8.15 10.62
CA TYR A 119 1.08 8.01 11.08
C TYR A 119 1.23 8.25 12.59
N TYR A 120 0.40 9.11 13.18
CA TYR A 120 0.36 9.30 14.63
C TYR A 120 -0.16 8.05 15.37
N THR A 121 -1.18 7.40 14.82
CA THR A 121 -1.70 6.12 15.34
C THR A 121 -0.61 5.05 15.30
N ARG A 122 0.12 4.95 14.18
CA ARG A 122 1.29 4.08 14.04
C ARG A 122 2.33 4.36 15.11
N TYR A 123 2.70 5.63 15.32
CA TYR A 123 3.64 6.03 16.36
C TYR A 123 3.17 5.61 17.77
N ASN A 124 1.89 5.81 18.08
CA ASN A 124 1.33 5.43 19.38
C ASN A 124 1.36 3.91 19.59
N LEU A 125 1.03 3.12 18.58
CA LEU A 125 1.12 1.66 18.63
C LEU A 125 2.56 1.20 18.88
N HIS A 126 3.53 1.79 18.18
CA HIS A 126 4.95 1.53 18.44
C HIS A 126 5.37 1.84 19.87
N LYS A 127 4.85 2.95 20.42
CA LYS A 127 5.18 3.40 21.78
C LYS A 127 4.56 2.54 22.88
N HIS A 128 3.36 1.98 22.67
CA HIS A 128 2.58 1.31 23.73
C HIS A 128 2.50 -0.23 23.58
N GLY A 129 2.80 -0.80 22.41
CA GLY A 129 2.67 -2.25 22.14
C GLY A 129 3.91 -2.94 21.53
N THR A 130 4.91 -2.17 21.06
CA THR A 130 6.21 -2.60 20.48
C THR A 130 6.20 -3.52 19.23
N LEU A 131 6.68 -2.96 18.10
CA LEU A 131 7.56 -3.63 17.13
C LEU A 131 8.59 -2.62 16.60
N SER A 132 9.77 -2.57 17.21
CA SER A 132 10.91 -1.81 16.70
C SER A 132 11.29 -2.26 15.28
N PHE A 133 10.86 -1.53 14.25
CA PHE A 133 11.66 -1.37 13.04
C PHE A 133 11.75 0.12 12.72
N VAL A 134 12.94 0.66 12.94
CA VAL A 134 13.30 2.05 12.66
C VAL A 134 13.09 2.31 11.18
N SER A 135 12.32 3.35 10.85
CA SER A 135 12.72 4.47 9.98
C SER A 135 11.53 5.16 9.26
N HIS A 136 11.66 6.48 9.10
CA HIS A 136 11.02 7.35 8.08
C HIS A 136 9.60 7.95 8.25
N THR A 137 9.02 8.10 9.45
CA THR A 137 7.75 8.88 9.58
C THR A 137 7.85 10.32 9.08
N HIS A 138 9.03 10.95 9.10
CA HIS A 138 9.23 12.31 8.57
C HIS A 138 9.38 12.36 7.04
N GLN A 139 9.81 11.28 6.38
CA GLN A 139 10.04 11.26 4.93
C GLN A 139 8.74 10.91 4.17
N ASP A 140 7.91 10.05 4.76
CA ASP A 140 6.59 9.64 4.28
C ASP A 140 5.61 10.84 4.15
N LEU A 141 5.66 11.76 5.12
CA LEU A 141 4.90 13.01 5.11
C LEU A 141 5.36 13.97 3.99
N TYR A 142 6.65 13.94 3.64
CA TYR A 142 7.23 14.83 2.63
C TYR A 142 6.84 14.39 1.21
N LEU A 143 6.76 13.08 0.95
CA LEU A 143 6.33 12.51 -0.34
C LEU A 143 4.82 12.65 -0.55
N THR A 144 4.02 12.49 0.52
CA THR A 144 2.58 12.78 0.46
C THR A 144 2.35 14.26 0.11
N ASN A 145 3.08 15.19 0.74
CA ASN A 145 2.98 16.62 0.44
C ASN A 145 3.42 16.99 -0.97
N ARG A 146 4.33 16.24 -1.59
CA ARG A 146 4.76 16.47 -2.98
C ARG A 146 3.59 16.23 -3.96
N CYS A 147 2.74 15.23 -3.68
CA CYS A 147 1.50 14.99 -4.43
C CYS A 147 0.42 16.05 -4.15
N LEU A 148 0.39 16.63 -2.95
CA LEU A 148 -0.55 17.69 -2.59
C LEU A 148 -0.23 19.03 -3.27
N ASN A 149 1.05 19.35 -3.41
CA ASN A 149 1.50 20.64 -3.97
C ASN A 149 1.56 20.66 -5.51
N ASN A 150 1.69 19.51 -6.17
CA ASN A 150 1.70 19.41 -7.64
C ASN A 150 0.31 19.23 -8.27
N GLY A 151 -0.77 19.18 -7.47
CA GLY A 151 -2.16 19.12 -7.92
C GLY A 151 -2.78 20.47 -8.31
N HIS A 152 -2.00 21.54 -8.32
CA HIS A 152 -2.40 22.86 -8.81
C HIS A 152 -1.91 23.06 -10.24
N SER A 153 -2.57 22.42 -11.21
CA SER A 153 -2.61 22.79 -12.63
C SER A 153 -3.84 22.15 -13.28
#